data_AF-A0A174A2D9-F1
#
_entry.id   AF-A0A174A2D9-F1
#
_cell.length_a   1.000
_cell.length_b   1.000
_cell.length_c   1.000
_cell.angle_alpha   90.00
_cell.angle_beta   90.00
_cell.angle_gamma   90.00
#
_symmetry.space_group_name_H-M   'P 1'
#
loop_
_entity.id
_entity.type
_entity.pdbx_description
1 polymer ?
#
loop_
_entity_poly.entity_id
_entity_poly.type
_entity_poly.pdbx_seq_one_letter_code
_entity_poly.pdbx_strand_id
1 'polypeptide(L)'
;MKEILPHWHFSPNAPVKDVDTKKMTRGDRAVAGACRRAMETEAWKELVILESLGVRFNGLVGRFVSEVAMPVLEVMPDDSFHQGAAAQLTHMVKTRDGGETIRIIKTLAVKGRF
;
A
#
# COMPACT_ATOMS: atom_id res chain seq x y z
N MET A 1 -19.58 8.78 19.67
CA MET A 1 -19.10 7.41 19.39
C MET A 1 -19.08 7.26 17.87
N LYS A 2 -17.95 6.90 17.25
CA LYS A 2 -17.94 6.61 15.80
C LYS A 2 -18.40 5.16 15.63
N GLU A 3 -19.52 4.98 14.96
CA GLU A 3 -20.06 3.67 14.58
C GLU A 3 -19.02 2.98 13.69
N ILE A 4 -18.42 1.89 14.17
CA ILE A 4 -17.45 1.12 13.40
C ILE A 4 -18.27 0.25 12.46
N LEU A 5 -18.32 0.64 11.19
CA LEU A 5 -19.01 -0.14 10.17
C LEU A 5 -18.34 -1.52 10.04
N PRO A 6 -19.10 -2.61 9.86
CA PRO A 6 -18.58 -3.98 9.90
C PRO A 6 -17.52 -4.30 8.84
N HIS A 7 -17.33 -3.43 7.84
CA HIS A 7 -16.28 -3.54 6.81
C HIS A 7 -15.00 -2.74 7.12
N TRP A 8 -14.96 -1.99 8.23
CA TRP A 8 -13.76 -1.32 8.74
C TRP A 8 -12.91 -2.31 9.54
N HIS A 9 -12.38 -3.33 8.87
CA HIS A 9 -11.34 -4.19 9.43
C HIS A 9 -9.98 -3.50 9.34
N PHE A 10 -9.79 -2.44 10.13
CA PHE A 10 -8.43 -2.03 10.48
C PHE A 10 -7.88 -3.10 11.42
N SER A 11 -6.99 -3.96 10.91
CA SER A 11 -6.15 -4.72 11.82
C SER A 11 -5.28 -3.72 12.60
N PRO A 12 -5.31 -3.71 13.94
CA PRO A 12 -4.42 -2.86 14.75
C PRO A 12 -2.95 -3.25 14.58
N ASN A 13 -2.66 -4.35 13.90
CA ASN A 13 -1.32 -4.82 13.58
C ASN A 13 -0.76 -4.14 12.32
N ALA A 14 -0.82 -2.81 12.26
CA ALA A 14 0.02 -2.09 11.31
C ALA A 14 1.47 -2.46 11.63
N PRO A 15 2.27 -2.93 10.66
CA PRO A 15 3.63 -3.37 10.94
C PRO A 15 4.43 -2.21 11.53
N VAL A 16 5.06 -2.46 12.68
CA VAL A 16 5.87 -1.48 13.42
C VAL A 16 7.23 -1.35 12.75
N LYS A 17 7.78 -0.13 12.71
CA LYS A 17 9.05 0.23 12.05
C LYS A 17 10.27 -0.62 12.44
N ASP A 18 10.22 -1.32 13.57
CA ASP A 18 11.33 -2.12 14.12
C ASP A 18 11.47 -3.54 13.49
N VAL A 19 11.19 -3.68 12.20
CA VAL A 19 11.62 -4.87 11.47
C VAL A 19 13.09 -4.68 11.14
N ASP A 20 13.93 -5.47 11.80
CA ASP A 20 15.40 -5.50 11.75
C ASP A 20 15.96 -5.22 10.34
N THR A 21 16.17 -3.93 10.03
CA THR A 21 16.55 -3.44 8.69
C THR A 21 17.88 -4.03 8.20
N LYS A 22 18.67 -4.60 9.12
CA LYS A 22 19.87 -5.39 8.83
C LYS A 22 19.61 -6.64 7.99
N LYS A 23 18.39 -7.19 7.99
CA LYS A 23 18.02 -8.39 7.23
C LYS A 23 17.38 -8.09 5.87
N MET A 24 17.19 -6.81 5.53
CA MET A 24 16.56 -6.43 4.27
C MET A 24 17.52 -6.60 3.10
N THR A 25 17.04 -7.27 2.06
CA THR A 25 17.77 -7.35 0.78
C THR A 25 17.81 -5.97 0.10
N ARG A 26 18.59 -5.84 -0.99
CA ARG A 26 18.54 -4.65 -1.84
C ARG A 26 17.14 -4.44 -2.42
N GLY A 27 16.44 -5.51 -2.79
CA GLY A 27 15.06 -5.49 -3.28
C GLY A 27 14.10 -4.96 -2.23
N ASP A 28 14.13 -5.54 -1.02
CA ASP A 28 13.28 -5.12 0.10
C ASP A 28 13.45 -3.62 0.38
N ARG A 29 14.69 -3.12 0.38
CA ARG A 29 14.97 -1.69 0.61
C ARG A 29 14.46 -0.80 -0.52
N ALA A 30 14.54 -1.24 -1.77
CA ALA A 30 14.04 -0.49 -2.92
C ALA A 30 12.51 -0.35 -2.83
N VAL A 31 11.81 -1.46 -2.56
CA VAL A 31 10.35 -1.49 -2.39
C VAL A 31 9.94 -0.63 -1.20
N ALA A 32 10.55 -0.82 -0.02
CA ALA A 32 10.24 -0.02 1.15
C ALA A 32 10.49 1.48 0.94
N GLY A 33 11.57 1.83 0.22
CA GLY A 33 11.88 3.19 -0.16
C GLY A 33 10.85 3.80 -1.10
N ALA A 34 10.38 3.04 -2.11
CA ALA A 34 9.34 3.48 -3.01
C ALA A 34 8.01 3.68 -2.29
N CYS A 35 7.62 2.77 -1.39
CA CYS A 35 6.41 2.93 -0.58
C CYS A 35 6.49 4.17 0.31
N ARG A 36 7.63 4.44 0.96
CA ARG A 36 7.80 5.65 1.77
C ARG A 36 7.66 6.93 0.94
N ARG A 37 8.26 6.99 -0.25
CA ARG A 37 8.08 8.12 -1.18
C ARG A 37 6.63 8.24 -1.66
N ALA A 38 5.98 7.13 -1.98
CA ALA A 38 4.57 7.13 -2.37
C ALA A 38 3.69 7.74 -1.26
N MET A 39 3.97 7.43 0.00
CA MET A 39 3.28 7.98 1.17
C MET A 39 3.49 9.48 1.40
N GLU A 40 4.46 10.10 0.74
CA GLU A 40 4.74 11.55 0.82
C GLU A 40 3.98 12.35 -0.26
N THR A 41 3.37 11.68 -1.23
CA THR A 41 2.68 12.32 -2.37
C THR A 41 1.31 12.89 -2.00
N GLU A 42 0.82 13.86 -2.79
CA GLU A 42 -0.57 14.32 -2.68
C GLU A 42 -1.58 13.20 -3.01
N ALA A 43 -1.26 12.35 -3.98
CA ALA A 43 -2.10 11.20 -4.33
C ALA A 43 -2.37 10.27 -3.13
N TRP A 44 -1.35 10.06 -2.29
CA TRP A 44 -1.51 9.32 -1.05
C TRP A 44 -2.44 10.02 -0.05
N LYS A 45 -2.26 11.33 0.16
CA LYS A 45 -3.09 12.11 1.09
C LYS A 45 -4.56 12.06 0.66
N GLU A 46 -4.82 12.31 -0.62
CA GLU A 46 -6.17 12.26 -1.19
C GLU A 46 -6.79 10.86 -1.06
N LEU A 47 -6.02 9.80 -1.35
CA LEU A 47 -6.50 8.43 -1.20
C LEU A 47 -6.90 8.10 0.25
N VAL A 48 -6.11 8.55 1.24
CA VAL A 48 -6.42 8.37 2.66
C VAL A 48 -7.66 9.16 3.07
N ILE A 49 -7.84 10.38 2.55
CA ILE A 49 -9.04 11.20 2.81
C ILE A 49 -10.29 10.50 2.26
N LEU A 50 -10.27 10.08 0.99
CA LEU A 50 -11.38 9.40 0.35
C LEU A 50 -11.77 8.12 1.11
N GLU A 51 -10.77 7.33 1.51
CA GLU A 51 -10.99 6.13 2.32
C GLU A 51 -11.62 6.46 3.68
N SER A 52 -11.20 7.54 4.34
CA SER A 52 -11.78 7.98 5.63
C SER A 52 -13.24 8.45 5.51
N LEU A 53 -13.63 8.93 4.32
CA LEU A 53 -14.99 9.34 3.98
C LEU A 53 -15.85 8.17 3.47
N GLY A 54 -15.29 6.96 3.37
CA GLY A 54 -15.98 5.78 2.85
C GLY A 54 -16.15 5.79 1.32
N VAL A 55 -15.44 6.65 0.60
CA VAL A 55 -15.48 6.70 -0.87
C VAL A 55 -14.56 5.63 -1.43
N ARG A 56 -15.14 4.61 -2.11
CA ARG A 56 -14.42 3.43 -2.58
C ARG A 56 -14.82 3.01 -4.00
N PHE A 57 -13.96 2.23 -4.66
CA PHE A 57 -14.23 1.49 -5.91
C PHE A 57 -14.74 2.35 -7.09
N ASN A 58 -14.36 3.62 -7.16
CA ASN A 58 -14.79 4.54 -8.24
C ASN A 58 -13.60 5.03 -9.09
N GLY A 59 -13.89 5.78 -10.15
CA GLY A 59 -12.85 6.29 -11.05
C GLY A 59 -11.83 7.22 -10.38
N LEU A 60 -12.26 8.05 -9.44
CA LEU A 60 -11.39 8.97 -8.70
C LEU A 60 -10.41 8.19 -7.80
N VAL A 61 -10.92 7.22 -7.03
CA VAL A 61 -10.11 6.31 -6.22
C VAL A 61 -9.15 5.53 -7.11
N GLY A 62 -9.63 5.01 -8.25
CA GLY A 62 -8.80 4.27 -9.20
C GLY A 62 -7.62 5.06 -9.75
N ARG A 63 -7.80 6.37 -9.98
CA ARG A 63 -6.71 7.27 -10.35
C ARG A 63 -5.63 7.31 -9.27
N PHE A 64 -5.99 7.62 -8.02
CA PHE A 64 -5.01 7.72 -6.93
C PHE A 64 -4.39 6.38 -6.56
N VAL A 65 -5.13 5.27 -6.62
CA VAL A 65 -4.58 3.93 -6.47
C VAL A 65 -3.49 3.67 -7.51
N SER A 66 -3.73 4.03 -8.78
CA SER A 66 -2.74 3.85 -9.85
C SER A 66 -1.50 4.73 -9.63
N GLU A 67 -1.69 6.01 -9.30
CA GLU A 67 -0.59 6.96 -9.04
C GLU A 67 0.28 6.53 -7.86
N VAL A 68 -0.32 5.96 -6.80
CA VAL A 68 0.41 5.45 -5.62
C VAL A 68 1.10 4.10 -5.91
N ALA A 69 0.43 3.21 -6.63
CA ALA A 69 0.88 1.83 -6.83
C ALA A 69 1.99 1.69 -7.89
N MET A 70 1.93 2.45 -8.99
CA MET A 70 2.83 2.29 -10.13
C MET A 70 4.32 2.41 -9.75
N PRO A 71 4.77 3.44 -9.01
CA PRO A 71 6.18 3.56 -8.64
C PRO A 71 6.69 2.42 -7.75
N VAL A 72 5.80 1.76 -7.02
CA VAL A 72 6.14 0.60 -6.19
C VAL A 72 6.25 -0.66 -7.04
N LEU A 73 5.33 -0.86 -7.99
CA LEU A 73 5.38 -1.98 -8.94
C LEU A 73 6.63 -1.93 -9.82
N GLU A 74 7.04 -0.74 -10.26
CA GLU A 74 8.23 -0.54 -11.12
C GLU A 74 9.54 -0.95 -10.46
N VAL A 75 9.65 -0.80 -9.14
CA VAL A 75 10.87 -1.17 -8.41
C VAL A 75 10.82 -2.58 -7.82
N MET A 76 9.68 -3.26 -7.96
CA MET A 76 9.47 -4.55 -7.33
C MET A 76 10.27 -5.64 -8.07
N PRO A 77 11.15 -6.39 -7.39
CA PRO A 77 11.91 -7.45 -8.03
C PRO A 77 11.01 -8.56 -8.58
N ASP A 78 11.40 -9.16 -9.70
CA ASP A 78 10.80 -10.40 -10.19
C ASP A 78 11.42 -11.60 -9.47
N ASP A 79 11.07 -11.76 -8.19
CA ASP A 79 11.45 -12.90 -7.38
C ASP A 79 10.26 -13.45 -6.56
N SER A 80 10.42 -14.67 -6.06
CA SER A 80 9.38 -15.36 -5.29
C SER A 80 8.96 -14.65 -4.00
N PHE A 81 9.78 -13.74 -3.46
CA PHE A 81 9.46 -13.01 -2.23
C PHE A 81 8.55 -11.80 -2.49
N HIS A 82 8.58 -11.24 -3.70
CA HIS A 82 7.86 -10.01 -4.04
C HIS A 82 6.67 -10.26 -4.98
N GLN A 83 6.64 -11.37 -5.72
CA GLN A 83 5.56 -11.70 -6.66
C GLN A 83 4.16 -11.66 -6.03
N GLY A 84 4.00 -12.10 -4.78
CA GLY A 84 2.72 -12.01 -4.06
C GLY A 84 2.26 -10.57 -3.83
N ALA A 85 3.18 -9.69 -3.46
CA ALA A 85 2.90 -8.27 -3.29
C ALA A 85 2.61 -7.57 -4.62
N ALA A 86 3.36 -7.91 -5.68
CA ALA A 86 3.13 -7.39 -7.02
C ALA A 86 1.73 -7.76 -7.53
N ALA A 87 1.35 -9.03 -7.37
CA ALA A 87 0.07 -9.55 -7.82
C ALA A 87 -1.10 -8.88 -7.07
N GLN A 88 -1.00 -8.76 -5.73
CA GLN A 88 -2.03 -8.09 -4.94
C GLN A 88 -2.16 -6.62 -5.31
N LEU A 89 -1.05 -5.88 -5.39
CA LEU A 89 -1.07 -4.46 -5.72
C LEU A 89 -1.58 -4.20 -7.14
N THR A 90 -1.19 -5.04 -8.11
CA THR A 90 -1.73 -5.01 -9.48
C THR A 90 -3.24 -5.28 -9.50
N HIS A 91 -3.72 -6.20 -8.67
CA HIS A 91 -5.14 -6.46 -8.53
C HIS A 91 -5.87 -5.24 -7.97
N MET A 92 -5.31 -4.55 -6.97
CA MET A 92 -5.92 -3.34 -6.39
C MET A 92 -6.04 -2.20 -7.40
N VAL A 93 -5.07 -2.05 -8.30
CA VAL A 93 -5.17 -1.10 -9.42
C VAL A 93 -6.37 -1.41 -10.32
N LYS A 94 -6.60 -2.70 -10.62
CA LYS A 94 -7.74 -3.13 -11.46
C LYS A 94 -9.08 -2.93 -10.76
N THR A 95 -9.17 -3.28 -9.47
CA THR A 95 -10.41 -3.20 -8.68
C THR A 95 -10.67 -1.81 -8.12
N ARG A 96 -9.67 -0.92 -8.13
CA ARG A 96 -9.72 0.43 -7.57
C ARG A 96 -9.98 0.43 -6.06
N ASP A 97 -9.37 -0.53 -5.37
CA ASP A 97 -9.49 -0.67 -3.92
C ASP A 97 -8.46 0.21 -3.20
N GLY A 98 -8.92 1.36 -2.70
CA GLY A 98 -8.08 2.30 -1.96
C GLY A 98 -7.63 1.79 -0.60
N GLY A 99 -8.55 1.20 0.17
CA GLY A 99 -8.27 0.74 1.53
C GLY A 99 -7.21 -0.36 1.55
N GLU A 100 -7.33 -1.35 0.67
CA GLU A 100 -6.36 -2.43 0.58
C GLU A 100 -5.02 -1.96 -0.02
N THR A 101 -5.04 -1.03 -0.99
CA THR A 101 -3.81 -0.37 -1.47
C THR A 101 -3.06 0.32 -0.32
N ILE A 102 -3.75 1.09 0.51
CA ILE A 102 -3.15 1.76 1.68
C ILE A 102 -2.52 0.72 2.64
N ARG A 103 -3.21 -0.40 2.90
CA ARG A 103 -2.71 -1.47 3.77
C ARG A 103 -1.44 -2.11 3.25
N ILE A 104 -1.41 -2.44 1.95
CA ILE A 104 -0.26 -3.04 1.28
C ILE A 104 0.94 -2.08 1.31
N ILE A 105 0.75 -0.82 0.91
CA ILE A 105 1.82 0.19 0.86
C ILE A 105 2.42 0.41 2.25
N LYS A 106 1.60 0.55 3.29
CA LYS A 106 2.11 0.67 4.68
C LYS A 106 2.92 -0.54 5.11
N THR A 107 2.50 -1.74 4.70
CA THR A 107 3.21 -2.98 5.03
C THR A 107 4.58 -3.04 4.37
N LEU A 108 4.61 -2.77 3.07
CA LEU A 108 5.84 -2.77 2.29
C LEU A 108 6.79 -1.63 2.69
N ALA A 109 6.27 -0.47 3.12
CA ALA A 109 7.10 0.64 3.62
C ALA A 109 7.97 0.26 4.84
N VAL A 110 7.54 -0.75 5.59
CA VAL A 110 8.25 -1.28 6.76
C VAL A 110 9.11 -2.48 6.39
N LYS A 111 8.51 -3.47 5.73
CA LYS A 111 9.14 -4.78 5.52
C LYS A 111 9.85 -4.93 4.19
N GLY A 112 9.49 -4.14 3.17
CA GLY A 112 9.92 -4.31 1.78
C GLY A 112 9.30 -5.49 1.04
N ARG A 113 8.66 -6.41 1.76
CA ARG A 113 7.99 -7.63 1.30
C ARG A 113 6.89 -8.03 2.28
N PHE A 114 6.14 -9.09 2.02
CA PHE A 114 5.18 -9.63 2.99
C PHE A 114 5.81 -10.52 4.07
#